data_AF-A0A529QVT1-F1
#
_entry.id   AF-A0A529QVT1-F1
#
_cell.length_a   1.000
_cell.length_b   1.000
_cell.length_c   1.000
_cell.angle_alpha   90.00
_cell.angle_beta   90.00
_cell.angle_gamma   90.00
#
_symmetry.space_group_name_H-M   'P 1'
#
loop_
_entity.id
_entity.type
_entity.pdbx_description
1 polymer ?
#
loop_
_entity_poly.entity_id
_entity_poly.type
_entity_poly.pdbx_seq_one_letter_code
_entity_poly.pdbx_strand_id
1 'polypeptide(L)' 'MRRVVVTGLGLLSPFGMGVEHSWRELLSGRSACRRVTEFE' A
#
# COMPACT_ATOMS: atom_id res chain seq x y z
N MET A 1 31.78 8.75 -2.67
CA MET A 1 30.31 8.53 -2.82
C MET A 1 29.69 8.33 -1.45
N ARG A 2 28.64 9.06 -1.07
CA ARG A 2 27.91 8.86 0.19
C ARG A 2 26.75 7.89 -0.03
N ARG A 3 26.61 6.88 0.82
CA ARG A 3 25.48 5.95 0.78
C ARG A 3 24.26 6.63 1.41
N VAL A 4 23.12 6.55 0.73
CA VAL A 4 21.82 7.03 1.20
C VAL A 4 20.93 5.80 1.38
N VAL A 5 20.17 5.76 2.46
CA VAL A 5 19.32 4.63 2.83
C VAL A 5 17.91 5.11 3.16
N VAL A 6 16.95 4.20 3.04
CA VAL A 6 15.58 4.40 3.50
C VAL A 6 15.53 4.16 5.01
N THR A 7 15.04 5.13 5.77
CA THR A 7 14.94 5.06 7.25
C THR A 7 13.50 4.91 7.76
N GLY A 8 12.51 4.99 6.88
CA GLY A 8 11.10 4.84 7.23
C GLY A 8 10.24 4.67 5.99
N LEU A 9 9.11 3.98 6.16
CA LEU A 9 8.12 3.75 5.12
C LEU A 9 6.74 4.04 5.69
N GLY A 10 5.89 4.67 4.88
CA GLY A 10 4.48 4.89 5.15
C GLY A 10 3.68 4.59 3.88
N LEU A 11 2.50 4.01 4.03
CA LEU A 11 1.69 3.60 2.90
C LEU A 11 0.20 3.81 3.19
N LEU A 12 -0.45 4.56 2.31
CA LEU A 12 -1.90 4.61 2.16
C LEU A 12 -2.21 4.01 0.79
N SER A 13 -3.00 2.95 0.76
CA SER A 13 -3.34 2.22 -0.47
C SER A 13 -4.83 1.84 -0.47
N PRO A 14 -5.36 1.32 -1.59
CA PRO A 14 -6.71 0.76 -1.62
C PRO A 14 -6.93 -0.41 -0.63
N PHE A 15 -5.86 -1.03 -0.11
CA PHE A 15 -5.95 -2.03 0.95
C PHE A 15 -6.10 -1.43 2.35
N GLY A 16 -5.81 -0.14 2.53
CA GLY A 16 -5.87 0.56 3.82
C GLY A 16 -4.57 1.29 4.17
N MET A 17 -4.41 1.60 5.46
CA MET A 17 -3.25 2.32 6.00
C MET A 17 -2.22 1.36 6.60
N GLY A 18 -0.94 1.66 6.37
CA GLY A 18 0.19 0.96 6.96
C GLY A 18 0.90 0.04 5.99
N VAL A 19 2.22 -0.03 6.14
CA VAL A 19 3.11 -0.83 5.29
C VAL A 19 2.87 -2.33 5.52
N GLU A 20 2.89 -2.77 6.78
CA GLU A 20 2.69 -4.19 7.13
C GLU A 20 1.34 -4.72 6.67
N HIS A 21 0.29 -3.92 6.86
CA HIS A 21 -1.05 -4.26 6.40
C HIS A 21 -1.08 -4.43 4.88
N SER A 22 -0.70 -3.39 4.15
CA SER A 22 -0.71 -3.41 2.67
C SER A 22 0.18 -4.52 2.10
N TRP A 23 1.31 -4.82 2.73
CA TRP A 23 2.24 -5.87 2.28
C TRP A 23 1.64 -7.28 2.43
N ARG A 24 0.98 -7.57 3.56
CA ARG A 24 0.28 -8.85 3.75
C ARG A 24 -0.82 -9.06 2.72
N GLU A 25 -1.57 -8.01 2.40
CA GLU A 25 -2.65 -8.05 1.41
C GLU A 25 -2.09 -8.36 0.00
N LEU A 26 -1.00 -7.69 -0.39
CA LEU A 26 -0.30 -7.96 -1.65
C LEU A 26 0.22 -9.41 -1.73
N LEU A 27 0.90 -9.87 -0.69
CA LEU A 27 1.43 -11.24 -0.64
C LEU A 27 0.32 -12.31 -0.64
N SER A 28 -0.87 -11.97 -0.17
CA SER A 28 -2.02 -12.88 -0.21
C SER A 28 -2.65 -13.03 -1.60
N GLY A 29 -2.19 -12.26 -2.60
CA GLY A 29 -2.71 -12.30 -3.97
C GLY A 29 -4.12 -11.71 -4.11
N ARG A 30 -4.62 -10.98 -3.10
CA ARG A 30 -5.91 -10.29 -3.16
C ARG A 30 -5.84 -9.12 -4.13
N SER A 31 -6.98 -8.82 -4.77
CA SER A 31 -7.16 -7.60 -5.55
C SER A 31 -7.96 -6.58 -4.74
N ALA A 32 -7.47 -5.35 -4.67
CA ALA A 32 -8.22 -4.23 -4.08
C ALA A 32 -9.13 -3.51 -5.09
N CYS A 33 -9.12 -3.92 -6.36
CA CYS A 33 -9.97 -3.31 -7.37
C CYS A 33 -11.45 -3.56 -7.05
N ARG A 34 -12.23 -2.49 -7.03
CA ARG A 34 -13.68 -2.54 -6.84
C ARG A 34 -14.37 -1.64 -7.85
N ARG A 35 -15.64 -1.93 -8.14
CA ARG A 35 -16.48 -1.06 -8.97
C ARG A 35 -16.59 0.30 -8.29
N VAL A 36 -16.38 1.38 -9.05
CA VAL A 36 -16.66 2.74 -8.57
C VAL A 36 -18.17 2.90 -8.44
N THR A 37 -18.62 3.34 -7.27
CA THR A 37 -20.03 3.49 -6.91
C THR A 37 -20.50 4.95 -6.89
N GLU A 38 -19.55 5.89 -6.90
CA GLU A 38 -19.80 7.32 -6.72
C GLU A 38 -18.67 8.14 -7.35
N PHE A 39 -19.02 9.30 -7.87
CA PHE A 39 -18.11 10.36 -8.30
C PHE A 39 -18.71 11.70 -7.84
N GLU A 40 -17.88 12.63 -7.36
CA GLU A 40 -18.22 14.04 -7.13
C GLU A 40 -17.79 14.90 -8.33
#